data_AF-A0AAU9QQZ7-F1
#
_entry.id   AF-A0AAU9QQZ7-F1
#
_cell.length_a   1.000
_cell.length_b   1.000
_cell.length_c   1.000
_cell.angle_alpha   90.00
_cell.angle_beta   90.00
_cell.angle_gamma   90.00
#
_symmetry.space_group_name_H-M   'P 1'
#
loop_
_entity.id
_entity.type
_entity.pdbx_description
1 polymer ?
#
loop_
_entity_poly.entity_id
_entity_poly.type
_entity_poly.pdbx_seq_one_letter_code
_entity_poly.pdbx_strand_id
1 'polypeptide(L)'
;MNYAIEFHDANYPFLNVAARKKALKHTLLLVVEGLAIIKLGKQEYAIEPGQYFWIPQGCLSSLTFLPNTRTTRCDFSVRLNDEFAQQAGFVKPSALLKALMDKLVTTEPRSEKQLDLLTVAKYEALELKPKLTGSHLTSLINQWKPGCESPISIELCLVLTLREARKMKLSGKKQMDIVERLFAGNEEEYEQLCFLVFGEAL
;
A
#
# COMPACT_ATOMS: atom_id res chain seq x y z
N MET A 1 18.28 -4.38 13.45
CA MET A 1 16.85 -4.74 13.63
C MET A 1 16.82 -5.82 14.71
N ASN A 2 16.35 -5.49 15.92
CA ASN A 2 16.56 -6.30 17.13
C ASN A 2 15.39 -7.23 17.49
N TYR A 3 14.19 -7.03 16.92
CA TYR A 3 12.98 -7.76 17.31
C TYR A 3 12.41 -8.61 16.19
N ALA A 4 11.76 -9.72 16.56
CA ALA A 4 11.21 -10.69 15.62
C ALA A 4 9.86 -10.26 15.01
N ILE A 5 9.12 -9.39 15.69
CA ILE A 5 7.85 -8.83 15.22
C ILE A 5 7.87 -7.32 15.47
N GLU A 6 7.41 -6.53 14.50
CA GLU A 6 7.36 -5.07 14.60
C GLU A 6 6.00 -4.53 14.16
N PHE A 7 5.46 -3.56 14.88
CA PHE A 7 4.25 -2.85 14.50
C PHE A 7 4.57 -1.41 14.09
N HIS A 8 3.87 -0.94 13.06
CA HIS A 8 4.00 0.41 12.54
C HIS A 8 2.62 0.99 12.28
N ASP A 9 2.40 2.22 12.71
CA ASP A 9 1.29 3.07 12.28
C ASP A 9 1.88 4.21 11.44
N ALA A 10 1.39 4.36 10.21
CA ALA A 10 1.95 5.27 9.23
C ALA A 10 0.85 6.12 8.58
N ASN A 11 1.12 7.41 8.46
CA ASN A 11 0.30 8.34 7.71
C ASN A 11 1.07 8.81 6.47
N TYR A 12 0.42 8.77 5.31
CA TYR A 12 0.94 9.20 4.02
C TYR A 12 0.14 10.42 3.57
N PRO A 13 0.58 11.66 3.89
CA PRO A 13 -0.14 12.87 3.49
C PRO A 13 -0.13 13.07 1.97
N PHE A 14 0.93 12.59 1.31
CA PHE A 14 1.14 12.68 -0.13
C PHE A 14 1.23 11.30 -0.76
N LEU A 15 1.14 11.25 -2.10
CA LEU A 15 1.29 10.05 -2.91
C LEU A 15 2.67 9.42 -2.69
N ASN A 16 2.68 8.25 -2.07
CA ASN A 16 3.89 7.46 -1.86
C ASN A 16 3.91 6.25 -2.79
N VAL A 17 4.87 6.21 -3.72
CA VAL A 17 5.05 5.09 -4.64
C VAL A 17 6.32 4.33 -4.26
N ALA A 18 6.17 3.19 -3.59
CA ALA A 18 7.30 2.36 -3.19
C ALA A 18 7.86 1.58 -4.39
N ALA A 19 9.19 1.46 -4.45
CA ALA A 19 9.86 0.66 -5.46
C ALA A 19 9.43 -0.82 -5.38
N ARG A 20 9.38 -1.48 -6.55
CA ARG A 20 9.08 -2.91 -6.64
C ARG A 20 10.24 -3.73 -6.10
N LYS A 21 10.04 -4.46 -5.01
CA LYS A 21 11.07 -5.27 -4.36
C LYS A 21 10.50 -6.54 -3.73
N LYS A 22 11.37 -7.53 -3.49
CA LYS A 22 10.99 -8.70 -2.71
C LYS A 22 10.81 -8.31 -1.25
N ALA A 23 9.69 -8.70 -0.66
CA ALA A 23 9.46 -8.51 0.76
C ALA A 23 10.52 -9.26 1.58
N LEU A 24 11.18 -8.56 2.50
CA LEU A 24 12.19 -9.14 3.39
C LEU A 24 11.58 -9.83 4.61
N LYS A 25 10.27 -9.65 4.82
CA LYS A 25 9.49 -10.07 5.98
C LYS A 25 8.12 -10.50 5.49
N HIS A 26 7.39 -11.26 6.30
CA HIS A 26 5.93 -11.31 6.13
C HIS A 26 5.31 -10.03 6.71
N THR A 27 4.28 -9.49 6.09
CA THR A 27 3.61 -8.26 6.53
C THR A 27 2.10 -8.43 6.45
N LEU A 28 1.41 -8.15 7.56
CA LEU A 28 -0.03 -7.89 7.59
C LEU A 28 -0.23 -6.38 7.49
N LEU A 29 -0.89 -5.91 6.44
CA LEU A 29 -1.21 -4.51 6.20
C LEU A 29 -2.71 -4.28 6.38
N LEU A 30 -3.08 -3.24 7.11
CA LEU A 30 -4.45 -2.71 7.21
C LEU A 30 -4.45 -1.28 6.68
N VAL A 31 -5.39 -0.99 5.78
CA VAL A 31 -5.73 0.40 5.43
C VAL A 31 -6.79 0.88 6.39
N VAL A 32 -6.46 1.87 7.21
CA VAL A 32 -7.39 2.48 8.17
C VAL A 32 -8.22 3.53 7.46
N GLU A 33 -7.57 4.40 6.69
CA GLU A 33 -8.18 5.49 5.93
C GLU A 33 -7.46 5.66 4.59
N GLY A 34 -8.15 6.24 3.60
CA GLY A 34 -7.61 6.46 2.25
C GLY A 34 -7.59 5.20 1.40
N LEU A 35 -6.55 5.03 0.58
CA LEU A 35 -6.44 3.91 -0.36
C LEU A 35 -4.99 3.48 -0.54
N ALA A 36 -4.74 2.18 -0.43
CA ALA A 36 -3.48 1.59 -0.88
C ALA A 36 -3.69 0.74 -2.13
N ILE A 37 -2.69 0.68 -3.00
CA ILE A 37 -2.66 -0.19 -4.18
C ILE A 37 -1.42 -1.06 -4.07
N ILE A 38 -1.59 -2.38 -4.14
CA ILE A 38 -0.48 -3.32 -4.24
C ILE A 38 -0.39 -3.92 -5.63
N LYS A 39 0.77 -3.80 -6.27
CA LYS A 39 1.05 -4.47 -7.55
C LYS A 39 1.69 -5.83 -7.29
N LEU A 40 1.06 -6.89 -7.79
CA LEU A 40 1.56 -8.26 -7.79
C LEU A 40 1.64 -8.77 -9.24
N GLY A 41 2.85 -8.99 -9.73
CA GLY A 41 3.07 -9.37 -11.13
C GLY A 41 2.59 -8.27 -12.08
N LYS A 42 1.54 -8.55 -12.86
CA LYS A 42 0.93 -7.60 -13.80
C LYS A 42 -0.35 -6.95 -13.25
N GLN A 43 -0.89 -7.46 -12.14
CA GLN A 43 -2.16 -7.02 -11.57
C GLN A 43 -1.90 -6.04 -10.43
N GLU A 44 -2.76 -5.04 -10.31
CA GLU A 44 -2.85 -4.13 -9.18
C GLU A 44 -4.09 -4.45 -8.36
N TYR A 45 -4.03 -4.39 -7.05
CA TYR A 45 -5.15 -4.66 -6.16
C TYR A 45 -5.38 -3.44 -5.28
N ALA A 46 -6.63 -2.96 -5.26
CA ALA A 46 -7.07 -1.88 -4.39
C ALA A 46 -7.32 -2.42 -2.99
N ILE A 47 -6.64 -1.86 -1.98
CA ILE A 47 -6.84 -2.16 -0.57
C ILE A 47 -7.56 -0.97 0.04
N GLU A 48 -8.86 -1.14 0.25
CA GLU A 48 -9.79 -0.11 0.71
C GLU A 48 -9.85 -0.04 2.25
N PRO A 49 -10.40 1.03 2.84
CA PRO A 49 -10.50 1.17 4.29
C PRO A 49 -11.15 -0.04 4.98
N GLY A 50 -10.55 -0.48 6.08
CA GLY A 50 -10.95 -1.66 6.85
C GLY A 50 -10.51 -3.00 6.25
N GLN A 51 -9.89 -3.01 5.05
CA GLN A 51 -9.38 -4.24 4.44
C GLN A 51 -7.97 -4.56 4.93
N TYR A 52 -7.73 -5.86 5.08
CA TYR A 52 -6.43 -6.42 5.45
C TYR A 52 -5.82 -7.15 4.26
N PHE A 53 -4.52 -6.96 4.06
CA PHE A 53 -3.75 -7.60 3.01
C PHE A 53 -2.50 -8.26 3.59
N TRP A 54 -2.31 -9.53 3.25
CA TRP A 54 -1.13 -10.29 3.63
C TRP A 54 -0.09 -10.28 2.50
N ILE A 55 1.14 -9.92 2.83
CA ILE A 55 2.28 -9.91 1.94
C ILE A 55 3.31 -10.91 2.49
N PRO A 56 3.50 -12.07 1.87
CA PRO A 56 4.45 -13.05 2.36
C PRO A 56 5.90 -12.61 2.08
N GLN A 57 6.83 -13.10 2.89
CA GLN A 57 8.25 -12.97 2.60
C GLN A 57 8.57 -13.46 1.19
N GLY A 58 9.49 -12.78 0.51
CA GLY A 58 9.91 -13.11 -0.85
C GLY A 58 8.92 -12.64 -1.92
N CYS A 59 7.71 -12.20 -1.56
CA CYS A 59 6.73 -11.66 -2.49
C CYS A 59 7.28 -10.43 -3.20
N LEU A 60 7.39 -10.49 -4.53
CA LEU A 60 7.79 -9.36 -5.35
C LEU A 60 6.60 -8.44 -5.60
N SER A 61 6.55 -7.32 -4.89
CA SER A 61 5.43 -6.37 -4.95
C SER A 61 5.92 -4.93 -4.95
N SER A 62 5.04 -4.00 -5.33
CA SER A 62 5.19 -2.56 -5.06
C SER A 62 3.91 -2.05 -4.42
N LEU A 63 4.05 -1.20 -3.40
CA LEU A 63 2.93 -0.54 -2.74
C LEU A 63 2.85 0.91 -3.21
N THR A 64 1.64 1.38 -3.43
CA THR A 64 1.32 2.79 -3.63
C THR A 64 0.32 3.19 -2.56
N PHE A 65 0.62 4.21 -1.79
CA PHE A 65 -0.33 4.81 -0.85
C PHE A 65 -0.79 6.14 -1.46
N LEU A 66 -2.10 6.30 -1.63
CA LEU A 66 -2.66 7.55 -2.14
C LEU A 66 -2.52 8.66 -1.08
N PRO A 67 -2.64 9.95 -1.48
CA PRO A 67 -2.68 11.05 -0.52
C PRO A 67 -3.70 10.82 0.60
N ASN A 68 -3.36 11.27 1.80
CA ASN A 68 -4.14 11.09 3.04
C ASN A 68 -4.49 9.63 3.35
N THR A 69 -3.57 8.70 3.09
CA THR A 69 -3.75 7.28 3.44
C THR A 69 -3.10 6.99 4.79
N ARG A 70 -3.87 6.42 5.70
CA ARG A 70 -3.37 5.91 6.98
C ARG A 70 -3.39 4.39 6.97
N THR A 71 -2.27 3.78 7.36
CA THR A 71 -2.15 2.33 7.44
C THR A 71 -1.49 1.89 8.73
N THR A 72 -1.93 0.76 9.25
CA THR A 72 -1.19 0.03 10.29
C THR A 72 -0.65 -1.24 9.68
N ARG A 73 0.58 -1.63 10.06
CA ARG A 73 1.16 -2.90 9.63
C ARG A 73 1.85 -3.63 10.76
N CYS A 74 1.80 -4.96 10.70
CA CYS A 74 2.58 -5.86 11.53
C CYS A 74 3.54 -6.65 10.65
N ASP A 75 4.83 -6.55 10.93
CA ASP A 75 5.92 -7.17 10.22
C ASP A 75 6.46 -8.36 11.02
N PHE A 76 6.58 -9.53 10.39
CA PHE A 76 7.07 -10.78 10.98
C PHE A 76 8.40 -11.17 10.34
N SER A 77 9.45 -11.24 11.15
CA SER A 77 10.82 -11.52 10.73
C SER A 77 10.98 -12.94 10.20
N VAL A 78 11.88 -13.11 9.23
CA VAL A 78 12.27 -14.40 8.64
C VAL A 78 12.90 -15.37 9.65
N ARG A 79 13.30 -14.86 10.82
CA ARG A 79 13.90 -15.66 11.90
C ARG A 79 12.84 -16.41 12.73
N LEU A 80 11.56 -16.07 12.54
CA LEU A 80 10.46 -16.83 13.08
C LEU A 80 10.38 -18.14 12.28
N ASN A 81 10.54 -19.27 12.96
CA ASN A 81 10.45 -20.60 12.35
C ASN A 81 8.99 -21.09 12.23
N ASP A 82 8.02 -20.18 12.35
CA ASP A 82 6.59 -20.49 12.26
C ASP A 82 6.15 -20.61 10.78
N GLU A 83 5.17 -21.47 10.50
CA GLU A 83 4.65 -21.69 9.14
C GLU A 83 3.60 -20.64 8.75
N PHE A 84 4.06 -19.47 8.31
CA PHE A 84 3.18 -18.44 7.79
C PHE A 84 2.60 -18.79 6.40
N ALA A 85 1.44 -18.20 6.07
CA ALA A 85 0.87 -18.28 4.75
C ALA A 85 1.85 -17.75 3.67
N GLN A 86 2.10 -18.58 2.65
CA GLN A 86 3.06 -18.28 1.57
C GLN A 86 2.43 -17.56 0.37
N GLN A 87 1.10 -17.48 0.34
CA GLN A 87 0.34 -16.77 -0.69
C GLN A 87 0.02 -15.34 -0.25
N ALA A 88 0.17 -14.37 -1.15
CA ALA A 88 -0.31 -13.00 -0.94
C ALA A 88 -1.82 -12.91 -1.15
N GLY A 89 -2.49 -11.99 -0.45
CA GLY A 89 -3.89 -11.69 -0.72
C GLY A 89 -4.63 -11.02 0.42
N PHE A 90 -5.90 -10.76 0.17
CA PHE A 90 -6.82 -10.23 1.18
C PHE A 90 -7.10 -11.29 2.24
N VAL A 91 -7.21 -10.84 3.49
CA VAL A 91 -7.58 -11.70 4.61
C VAL A 91 -8.78 -11.11 5.34
N LYS A 92 -9.62 -12.00 5.85
CA LYS A 92 -10.64 -11.62 6.82
C LYS A 92 -10.04 -11.84 8.23
N PRO A 93 -9.78 -10.77 9.00
CA PRO A 93 -9.24 -10.93 10.34
C PRO A 93 -10.29 -11.58 11.26
N SER A 94 -9.81 -12.27 12.29
CA SER A 94 -10.66 -12.64 13.43
C SER A 94 -11.06 -11.38 14.22
N ALA A 95 -12.04 -11.51 15.11
CA ALA A 95 -12.39 -10.43 16.03
C ALA A 95 -11.21 -10.07 16.96
N LEU A 96 -10.42 -11.07 17.36
CA LEU A 96 -9.25 -10.86 18.21
C LEU A 96 -8.16 -10.10 17.46
N LEU A 97 -7.79 -10.52 16.24
CA LEU A 97 -6.78 -9.85 15.44
C LEU A 97 -7.14 -8.38 15.19
N LYS A 98 -8.41 -8.09 14.89
CA LYS A 98 -8.87 -6.70 14.73
C LYS A 98 -8.66 -5.89 16.02
N ALA A 99 -9.10 -6.42 17.15
CA ALA A 99 -8.93 -5.75 18.45
C ALA A 99 -7.45 -5.56 18.83
N LEU A 100 -6.59 -6.53 18.50
CA LEU A 100 -5.14 -6.42 18.71
C LEU A 100 -4.54 -5.29 17.89
N MET A 101 -4.89 -5.19 16.60
CA MET A 101 -4.38 -4.14 15.72
C MET A 101 -4.79 -2.75 16.20
N ASP A 102 -6.06 -2.58 16.59
CA ASP A 102 -6.56 -1.33 17.19
C ASP A 102 -5.83 -1.02 18.50
N LYS A 103 -5.57 -2.04 19.33
CA LYS A 103 -4.87 -1.85 20.60
C LYS A 103 -3.41 -1.47 20.42
N LEU A 104 -2.72 -2.07 19.45
CA LEU A 104 -1.30 -1.84 19.15
C LEU A 104 -1.02 -0.39 18.75
N VAL A 105 -1.96 0.29 18.09
CA VAL A 105 -1.87 1.73 17.75
C VAL A 105 -1.68 2.60 18.99
N THR A 106 -2.38 2.28 20.08
CA THR A 106 -2.39 3.07 21.32
C THR A 106 -1.43 2.55 22.38
N THR A 107 -0.73 1.46 22.10
CA THR A 107 0.19 0.82 23.05
C THR A 107 1.57 1.40 22.88
N GLU A 108 2.21 1.73 24.00
CA GLU A 108 3.56 2.31 24.02
C GLU A 108 4.54 1.40 23.26
N PRO A 109 5.26 1.94 22.26
CA PRO A 109 6.25 1.18 21.50
C PRO A 109 7.31 0.57 22.40
N ARG A 110 7.62 -0.71 22.17
CA ARG A 110 8.65 -1.49 22.88
C ARG A 110 8.37 -1.74 24.37
N SER A 111 7.17 -1.46 24.85
CA SER A 111 6.73 -1.92 26.18
C SER A 111 6.57 -3.45 26.21
N GLU A 112 6.72 -4.08 27.38
CA GLU A 112 6.46 -5.51 27.57
C GLU A 112 5.07 -5.89 27.07
N LYS A 113 4.08 -5.04 27.40
CA LYS A 113 2.70 -5.17 26.92
C LYS A 113 2.61 -5.20 25.40
N GLN A 114 3.36 -4.36 24.69
CA GLN A 114 3.36 -4.40 23.22
C GLN A 114 3.93 -5.73 22.72
N LEU A 115 5.03 -6.22 23.31
CA LEU A 115 5.64 -7.49 22.94
C LEU A 115 4.69 -8.67 23.15
N ASP A 116 3.92 -8.67 24.23
CA ASP A 116 2.89 -9.69 24.49
C ASP A 116 1.78 -9.63 23.43
N LEU A 117 1.26 -8.43 23.14
CA LEU A 117 0.23 -8.26 22.10
C LEU A 117 0.72 -8.68 20.71
N LEU A 118 1.98 -8.39 20.37
CA LEU A 118 2.60 -8.83 19.11
C LEU A 118 2.75 -10.35 19.06
N THR A 119 3.01 -10.98 20.19
CA THR A 119 3.06 -12.44 20.30
C THR A 119 1.70 -13.06 20.03
N VAL A 120 0.61 -12.50 20.56
CA VAL A 120 -0.76 -12.94 20.23
C VAL A 120 -1.08 -12.67 18.77
N ALA A 121 -0.72 -11.50 18.23
CA ALA A 121 -0.92 -11.17 16.83
C ALA A 121 -0.18 -12.15 15.88
N LYS A 122 0.96 -12.70 16.31
CA LYS A 122 1.67 -13.78 15.60
C LYS A 122 0.80 -15.01 15.46
N TYR A 123 0.21 -15.49 16.55
CA TYR A 123 -0.63 -16.70 16.53
C TYR A 123 -1.84 -16.51 15.61
N GLU A 124 -2.50 -15.35 15.68
CA GLU A 124 -3.59 -15.00 14.76
C GLU A 124 -3.11 -14.93 13.29
N ALA A 125 -1.89 -14.45 13.04
CA ALA A 125 -1.33 -14.36 11.69
C ALA A 125 -1.05 -15.73 11.06
N LEU A 126 -0.78 -16.77 11.86
CA LEU A 126 -0.56 -18.13 11.38
C LEU A 126 -1.84 -18.79 10.85
N GLU A 127 -3.01 -18.34 11.32
CA GLU A 127 -4.30 -18.88 10.89
C GLU A 127 -4.87 -18.18 9.65
N LEU A 128 -4.19 -17.14 9.15
CA LEU A 128 -4.66 -16.37 8.01
C LEU A 128 -4.73 -17.24 6.75
N LYS A 129 -5.78 -17.02 5.97
CA LYS A 129 -6.01 -17.67 4.67
C LYS A 129 -6.13 -16.63 3.57
N PRO A 130 -5.00 -16.05 3.11
CA PRO A 130 -5.01 -14.99 2.11
C PRO A 130 -5.59 -15.45 0.79
N LYS A 131 -6.43 -14.61 0.18
CA LYS A 131 -7.00 -14.86 -1.15
C LYS A 131 -6.90 -13.62 -2.01
N LEU A 132 -6.43 -13.79 -3.25
CA LEU A 132 -6.51 -12.73 -4.24
C LEU A 132 -7.95 -12.72 -4.77
N THR A 133 -8.67 -11.66 -4.41
CA THR A 133 -10.00 -11.37 -4.94
C THR A 133 -9.95 -9.95 -5.49
N GLY A 134 -10.54 -9.72 -6.66
CA GLY A 134 -10.62 -8.39 -7.24
C GLY A 134 -11.90 -7.70 -6.78
N SER A 135 -11.78 -6.53 -6.17
CA SER A 135 -12.93 -5.63 -6.00
C SER A 135 -13.30 -4.96 -7.34
N HIS A 136 -14.46 -4.32 -7.40
CA HIS A 136 -14.83 -3.50 -8.56
C HIS A 136 -13.76 -2.43 -8.85
N LEU A 137 -13.30 -1.73 -7.80
CA LEU A 137 -12.24 -0.74 -7.90
C LEU A 137 -10.92 -1.34 -8.42
N THR A 138 -10.58 -2.55 -7.98
CA THR A 138 -9.43 -3.30 -8.52
C THR A 138 -9.56 -3.47 -10.04
N SER A 139 -10.72 -3.90 -10.54
CA SER A 139 -10.94 -4.04 -11.98
C SER A 139 -10.78 -2.70 -12.72
N LEU A 140 -11.35 -1.61 -12.17
CA LEU A 140 -11.24 -0.28 -12.78
C LEU A 140 -9.79 0.21 -12.87
N ILE A 141 -9.00 0.04 -11.80
CA ILE A 141 -7.58 0.45 -11.78
C ILE A 141 -6.75 -0.32 -12.81
N ASN A 142 -7.00 -1.63 -12.99
CA ASN A 142 -6.26 -2.43 -13.97
C ASN A 142 -6.64 -2.11 -15.42
N GLN A 143 -7.84 -1.59 -15.65
CA GLN A 143 -8.31 -1.18 -16.97
C GLN A 143 -7.94 0.26 -17.32
N TRP A 144 -7.70 1.09 -16.30
CA TRP A 144 -7.37 2.50 -16.46
C TRP A 144 -6.06 2.71 -17.24
N LYS A 145 -6.09 3.71 -18.12
CA LYS A 145 -4.95 4.25 -18.85
C LYS A 145 -5.11 5.77 -18.95
N PRO A 146 -4.01 6.53 -19.11
CA PRO A 146 -4.11 7.97 -19.36
C PRO A 146 -5.03 8.25 -20.56
N GLY A 147 -5.99 9.16 -20.37
CA GLY A 147 -6.93 9.59 -21.42
C GLY A 147 -8.06 8.61 -21.74
N CYS A 148 -8.20 7.47 -21.06
CA CYS A 148 -9.35 6.60 -21.28
C CYS A 148 -10.59 7.08 -20.51
N GLU A 149 -11.77 6.90 -21.10
CA GLU A 149 -13.02 6.98 -20.35
C GLU A 149 -13.05 5.81 -19.35
N SER A 150 -13.06 6.12 -18.07
CA SER A 150 -13.12 5.15 -16.98
C SER A 150 -14.00 5.69 -15.88
N PRO A 151 -14.88 4.86 -15.27
CA PRO A 151 -15.78 5.29 -14.22
C PRO A 151 -15.09 5.45 -12.85
N ILE A 152 -13.76 5.59 -12.81
CA ILE A 152 -13.06 5.95 -11.58
C ILE A 152 -13.35 7.39 -11.20
N SER A 153 -13.25 7.71 -9.90
CA SER A 153 -13.42 9.09 -9.45
C SER A 153 -12.35 10.01 -10.06
N ILE A 154 -12.68 11.29 -10.17
CA ILE A 154 -11.79 12.32 -10.73
C ILE A 154 -10.49 12.39 -9.91
N GLU A 155 -10.59 12.29 -8.58
CA GLU A 155 -9.46 12.30 -7.67
C GLU A 155 -8.52 11.11 -7.92
N LEU A 156 -9.09 9.91 -8.10
CA LEU A 156 -8.30 8.73 -8.41
C LEU A 156 -7.66 8.84 -9.80
N CYS A 157 -8.38 9.36 -10.80
CA CYS A 157 -7.85 9.58 -12.14
C CYS A 157 -6.63 10.51 -12.09
N LEU A 158 -6.75 11.64 -11.38
CA LEU A 158 -5.68 12.60 -11.18
C LEU A 158 -4.44 11.94 -10.55
N VAL A 159 -4.64 11.19 -9.47
CA VAL A 159 -3.55 10.51 -8.76
C VAL A 159 -2.87 9.45 -9.63
N LEU A 160 -3.63 8.68 -10.41
CA LEU A 160 -3.08 7.69 -11.33
C LEU A 160 -2.30 8.35 -12.48
N THR A 161 -2.76 9.49 -12.99
CA THR A 161 -2.04 10.29 -14.01
C THR A 161 -0.70 10.78 -13.47
N LEU A 162 -0.66 11.35 -12.27
CA LEU A 162 0.58 11.82 -11.64
C LEU A 162 1.53 10.67 -11.30
N ARG A 163 0.99 9.52 -10.88
CA ARG A 163 1.77 8.29 -10.70
C ARG A 163 2.46 7.87 -12.00
N GLU A 164 1.78 7.96 -13.15
CA GLU A 164 2.37 7.68 -14.46
C GLU A 164 3.40 8.75 -14.87
N ALA A 165 3.15 10.02 -14.58
CA ALA A 165 4.10 11.11 -14.80
C ALA A 165 5.42 10.86 -14.05
N ARG A 166 5.36 10.54 -12.75
CA ARG A 166 6.53 10.16 -11.94
C ARG A 166 7.27 8.97 -12.53
N LYS A 167 6.55 7.95 -12.99
CA LYS A 167 7.14 6.76 -13.63
C LYS A 167 7.84 7.11 -14.94
N MET A 168 7.24 7.96 -15.79
CA MET A 168 7.87 8.43 -17.02
C MET A 168 9.15 9.21 -16.71
N LYS A 169 9.12 10.09 -15.70
CA LYS A 169 10.29 10.85 -15.26
C LYS A 169 11.41 9.95 -14.74
N LEU A 170 11.11 8.98 -13.88
CA LEU A 170 12.07 7.97 -13.42
C LEU A 170 12.63 7.09 -14.54
N SER A 171 11.92 7.00 -15.67
CA SER A 171 12.37 6.31 -16.89
C SER A 171 13.19 7.22 -17.83
N GLY A 172 13.52 8.44 -17.42
CA GLY A 172 14.35 9.39 -18.16
C GLY A 172 13.62 10.19 -19.25
N LYS A 173 12.28 10.22 -19.24
CA LYS A 173 11.51 11.08 -20.17
C LYS A 173 11.67 12.56 -19.80
N LYS A 174 11.77 13.42 -20.81
CA LYS A 174 11.84 14.87 -20.61
C LYS A 174 10.49 15.39 -20.11
N GLN A 175 10.52 16.42 -19.26
CA GLN A 175 9.31 17.05 -18.71
C GLN A 175 8.33 17.47 -19.81
N MET A 176 8.82 18.14 -20.85
CA MET A 176 8.00 18.56 -22.00
C MET A 176 7.20 17.40 -22.63
N ASP A 177 7.82 16.21 -22.78
CA ASP A 177 7.14 15.02 -23.34
C ASP A 177 6.07 14.47 -22.37
N ILE A 178 6.27 14.63 -21.06
CA ILE A 178 5.33 14.20 -20.02
C ILE A 178 4.13 15.14 -20.01
N VAL A 179 4.38 16.45 -19.99
CA VAL A 179 3.36 17.51 -19.98
C VAL A 179 2.49 17.44 -21.24
N GLU A 180 3.10 17.31 -22.42
CA GLU A 180 2.37 17.18 -23.68
C GLU A 180 1.44 15.95 -23.66
N ARG A 181 1.95 14.82 -23.17
CA ARG A 181 1.23 13.55 -23.22
C ARG A 181 0.12 13.43 -22.18
N LEU A 182 0.32 13.94 -20.97
CA LEU A 182 -0.56 13.69 -19.83
C LEU A 182 -1.38 14.92 -19.42
N PHE A 183 -0.94 16.12 -19.79
CA PHE A 183 -1.52 17.40 -19.37
C PHE A 183 -1.79 18.33 -20.55
N ALA A 184 -1.83 17.80 -21.79
CA ALA A 184 -2.13 18.56 -23.01
C ALA A 184 -1.29 19.83 -23.20
N GLY A 185 -0.02 19.80 -22.79
CA GLY A 185 0.90 20.93 -22.91
C GLY A 185 0.81 21.95 -21.77
N ASN A 186 -0.09 21.76 -20.80
CA ASN A 186 -0.27 22.68 -19.68
C ASN A 186 0.77 22.45 -18.56
N GLU A 187 1.90 23.15 -18.66
CA GLU A 187 3.01 23.02 -17.69
C GLU A 187 2.67 23.56 -16.29
N GLU A 188 1.94 24.68 -16.22
CA GLU A 188 1.53 25.28 -14.94
C GLU A 188 0.63 24.33 -14.15
N GLU A 189 -0.36 23.73 -14.80
CA GLU A 189 -1.24 22.73 -14.19
C GLU A 189 -0.44 21.50 -13.70
N TYR A 190 0.50 21.00 -14.51
CA TYR A 190 1.37 19.89 -14.10
C TYR A 190 2.14 20.20 -12.82
N GLU A 191 2.76 21.38 -12.72
CA GLU A 191 3.55 21.77 -11.54
C GLU A 191 2.67 21.92 -10.29
N GLN A 192 1.53 22.61 -10.40
CA GLN A 192 0.58 22.78 -9.29
C GLN A 192 0.07 21.43 -8.78
N LEU A 193 -0.27 20.52 -9.68
CA LEU A 193 -0.72 19.19 -9.34
C LEU A 193 0.39 18.32 -8.72
N CYS A 194 1.65 18.50 -9.12
CA CYS A 194 2.77 17.82 -8.49
C CYS A 194 2.90 18.23 -7.02
N PHE A 195 2.86 19.53 -6.72
CA PHE A 195 2.90 20.01 -5.34
C PHE A 195 1.70 19.50 -4.52
N LEU A 196 0.50 19.50 -5.11
CA LEU A 196 -0.70 19.02 -4.43
C LEU A 196 -0.62 17.54 -4.07
N VAL A 197 -0.13 16.69 -4.98
CA VAL A 197 -0.20 15.23 -4.84
C VAL A 197 1.07 14.62 -4.27
N PHE A 198 2.26 15.14 -4.61
CA PHE A 198 3.54 14.65 -4.09
C PHE A 198 4.07 15.45 -2.90
N GLY A 199 3.58 16.68 -2.69
CA GLY A 199 4.14 17.61 -1.71
C GLY A 199 5.43 18.29 -2.17
N GLU A 200 5.88 18.01 -3.40
CA GLU A 200 7.12 18.50 -3.99
C GLU A 200 6.98 18.57 -5.53
N ALA A 201 7.83 19.36 -6.17
CA ALA A 201 7.99 19.29 -7.62
C ALA A 201 8.62 17.95 -8.00
N LEU A 202 8.13 17.37 -9.11
CA LEU A 202 8.73 16.16 -9.69
C LEU A 202 10.00 16.49 -10.43
#